data_AF-A0A0R3XBJ3-F1
#
_entry.id   AF-A0A0R3XBJ3-F1
#
_cell.length_a   1.000
_cell.length_b   1.000
_cell.length_c   1.000
_cell.angle_alpha   90.00
_cell.angle_beta   90.00
_cell.angle_gamma   90.00
#
_symmetry.space_group_name_H-M   'P 1'
#
loop_
_entity.id
_entity.type
_entity.pdbx_description
1 polymer ?
#
loop_
_entity_poly.entity_id
_entity_poly.type
_entity_poly.pdbx_seq_one_letter_code
_entity_poly.pdbx_strand_id
1 'polypeptide(L)'
;MLLRVSRNLKETYLIEINIAFQKYICSFNHSRERSNHHGGKGRQNEYPREDEGSYTIEEMIRQENQETKDSYLRHFASVAGQYKGVADEYETNFVKENAKLQGVLKPRLGSDAITEYKRREYAESTCPSCMDHTPHYLVISVRHRMFLSLPEHVSLSQGHCFITPLEHVGAMTRLDKAAVEEACAFKRDLCRMAALWKGKGASCVFMEVASYSTSFKHHTQIECVPVSRETMDELPSYFKKAMLDLGSEWDQNTRLIDLARLGARVRKIIPPNFGYFCVEFGVDGGGYAKVIDNWSTFPPHFGQEVLSGVLGKSPEKWRKPKKESLEQLRRKVVEFEEKWISVEEGANETNITTQHTEAASTIPDAAECVLEPEGPALPP
;
A
#
# COMPACT_ATOMS: atom_id res chain seq x y z
N MET A 1 62.29 18.61 10.18
CA MET A 1 61.65 17.61 11.08
C MET A 1 60.21 17.29 10.68
N LEU A 2 59.35 18.25 10.31
CA LEU A 2 57.93 18.01 9.99
C LEU A 2 57.66 17.09 8.77
N LEU A 3 58.50 17.10 7.73
CA LEU A 3 58.35 16.22 6.56
C LEU A 3 58.65 14.73 6.82
N ARG A 4 59.46 14.43 7.85
CA ARG A 4 59.83 13.06 8.21
C ARG A 4 58.73 12.38 9.05
N VAL A 5 58.00 13.16 9.84
CA VAL A 5 56.85 12.71 10.63
C VAL A 5 55.64 12.38 9.73
N SER A 6 55.39 13.18 8.69
CA SER A 6 54.26 12.96 7.77
C SER A 6 54.43 11.73 6.85
N ARG A 7 55.66 11.36 6.47
CA ARG A 7 55.92 10.13 5.71
C ARG A 7 55.72 8.87 6.56
N ASN A 8 56.18 8.88 7.82
CA ASN A 8 55.98 7.77 8.75
C ASN A 8 54.49 7.54 9.05
N LEU A 9 53.70 8.60 9.22
CA LEU A 9 52.25 8.48 9.43
C LEU A 9 51.53 7.88 8.21
N LYS A 10 51.89 8.27 6.98
CA LYS A 10 51.28 7.68 5.78
C LYS A 10 51.65 6.21 5.60
N GLU A 11 52.88 5.82 5.90
CA GLU A 11 53.29 4.41 5.86
C GLU A 11 52.58 3.59 6.94
N THR A 12 52.45 4.08 8.18
CA THR A 12 51.72 3.36 9.22
C THR A 12 50.23 3.19 8.90
N TYR A 13 49.57 4.23 8.37
CA TYR A 13 48.15 4.12 7.98
C TYR A 13 47.95 3.17 6.78
N LEU A 14 48.86 3.14 5.82
CA LEU A 14 48.79 2.19 4.70
C LEU A 14 49.03 0.75 5.15
N ILE A 15 49.94 0.52 6.10
CA ILE A 15 50.19 -0.79 6.70
C ILE A 15 48.97 -1.25 7.51
N GLU A 16 48.35 -0.38 8.31
CA GLU A 16 47.15 -0.72 9.08
C GLU A 16 45.95 -1.04 8.19
N ILE A 17 45.74 -0.28 7.10
CA ILE A 17 44.70 -0.57 6.11
C ILE A 17 44.98 -1.91 5.42
N ASN A 18 46.24 -2.21 5.08
CA ASN A 18 46.60 -3.47 4.41
C ASN A 18 46.48 -4.68 5.35
N ILE A 19 46.77 -4.52 6.64
CA ILE A 19 46.53 -5.55 7.68
C ILE A 19 45.02 -5.74 7.90
N ALA A 20 44.23 -4.66 7.92
CA ALA A 20 42.77 -4.76 8.01
C ALA A 20 42.17 -5.44 6.77
N PHE A 21 42.70 -5.13 5.58
CA PHE A 21 42.28 -5.73 4.32
C PHE A 21 42.73 -7.20 4.20
N GLN A 22 43.93 -7.56 4.67
CA GLN A 22 44.38 -8.95 4.78
C GLN A 22 43.57 -9.74 5.82
N LYS A 23 43.21 -9.14 6.96
CA LYS A 23 42.30 -9.76 7.93
C LYS A 23 40.89 -9.98 7.35
N TYR A 24 40.40 -9.05 6.54
CA TYR A 24 39.12 -9.14 5.82
C TYR A 24 39.15 -10.22 4.70
N ILE A 25 40.28 -10.34 3.98
CA ILE A 25 40.48 -11.40 2.98
C ILE A 25 40.67 -12.77 3.65
N CYS A 26 41.39 -12.84 4.77
CA CYS A 26 41.57 -14.08 5.54
C CYS A 26 40.28 -14.57 6.19
N SER A 27 39.35 -13.69 6.59
CA SER A 27 38.02 -14.12 7.06
C SER A 27 37.16 -14.75 5.95
N PHE A 28 37.50 -14.52 4.68
CA PHE A 28 36.79 -15.08 3.53
C PHE A 28 37.22 -16.53 3.20
N ASN A 29 38.37 -16.98 3.71
CA ASN A 29 38.95 -18.31 3.44
C ASN A 29 38.97 -19.20 4.69
N HIS A 30 37.92 -19.17 5.52
CA HIS A 30 37.73 -20.25 6.48
C HIS A 30 37.23 -21.49 5.73
N SER A 31 38.13 -22.42 5.44
CA SER A 31 37.74 -23.80 5.15
C SER A 31 37.08 -24.31 6.44
N ARG A 32 35.75 -24.32 6.48
CA ARG A 32 34.96 -24.68 7.67
C ARG A 32 34.94 -26.21 7.81
N GLU A 33 35.31 -26.69 8.99
CA GLU A 33 35.21 -28.10 9.36
C GLU A 33 33.75 -28.56 9.31
N ARG A 34 33.53 -29.81 8.89
CA ARG A 34 32.20 -30.43 8.87
C ARG A 34 31.82 -30.80 10.31
N SER A 35 30.79 -30.16 10.85
CA SER A 35 30.17 -30.57 12.13
C SER A 35 29.57 -31.98 12.04
N ASN A 36 29.57 -32.71 13.16
CA ASN A 36 29.06 -34.08 13.24
C ASN A 36 27.55 -34.08 13.51
N HIS A 37 26.74 -34.37 12.48
CA HIS A 37 25.26 -34.34 12.56
C HIS A 37 24.62 -35.72 12.80
N HIS A 38 25.45 -36.75 12.87
CA HIS A 38 25.02 -38.12 13.09
C HIS A 38 25.29 -38.53 14.54
N GLY A 39 24.23 -38.93 15.25
CA GLY A 39 24.39 -39.59 16.55
C GLY A 39 25.06 -40.96 16.38
N GLY A 40 25.66 -41.48 17.45
CA GLY A 40 26.41 -42.75 17.46
C GLY A 40 25.65 -44.03 17.04
N LYS A 41 24.41 -43.92 16.56
CA LYS A 41 23.57 -45.03 16.04
C LYS A 41 23.12 -44.84 14.58
N GLY A 42 23.73 -43.93 13.82
CA GLY A 42 23.35 -43.66 12.43
C GLY A 42 22.00 -42.93 12.27
N ARG A 43 21.42 -42.44 13.37
CA ARG A 43 20.28 -41.50 13.32
C ARG A 43 20.80 -40.08 13.17
N GLN A 44 20.21 -39.35 12.24
CA GLN A 44 20.41 -37.91 12.13
C GLN A 44 19.68 -37.24 13.30
N ASN A 45 20.44 -36.61 14.17
CA ASN A 45 19.87 -35.95 15.36
C ASN A 45 19.54 -34.48 15.05
N GLU A 46 20.32 -33.84 14.18
CA GLU A 46 20.20 -32.42 13.86
C GLU A 46 20.45 -32.17 12.36
N TYR A 47 19.77 -31.16 11.83
CA TYR A 47 20.14 -30.58 10.53
C TYR A 47 21.33 -29.64 10.71
N PRO A 48 22.20 -29.49 9.71
CA PRO A 48 23.31 -28.57 9.81
C PRO A 48 22.84 -27.14 10.05
N ARG A 49 23.19 -26.62 11.23
CA ARG A 49 23.00 -25.23 11.65
C ARG A 49 24.37 -24.67 11.99
N GLU A 50 24.64 -23.44 11.59
CA GLU A 50 25.92 -22.79 11.88
C GLU A 50 26.03 -22.29 13.32
N ASP A 51 24.91 -22.14 14.02
CA ASP A 51 24.89 -21.60 15.35
C ASP A 51 24.91 -22.74 16.39
N GLU A 52 26.02 -22.88 17.11
CA GLU A 52 26.13 -23.74 18.31
C GLU A 52 25.29 -23.22 19.50
N GLY A 53 24.61 -22.08 19.33
CA GLY A 53 23.75 -21.47 20.34
C GLY A 53 22.29 -21.96 20.24
N SER A 54 21.74 -22.45 21.34
CA SER A 54 20.32 -22.73 21.46
C SER A 54 19.51 -21.43 21.37
N TYR A 55 18.85 -21.17 20.24
CA TYR A 55 17.81 -20.14 20.19
C TYR A 55 16.71 -20.48 21.17
N THR A 56 16.29 -19.50 21.98
CA THR A 56 15.04 -19.62 22.71
C THR A 56 13.88 -19.58 21.73
N ILE A 57 12.77 -20.24 22.06
CA ILE A 57 11.56 -20.24 21.22
C ILE A 57 11.06 -18.81 21.00
N GLU A 58 11.19 -17.95 22.01
CA GLU A 58 10.84 -16.52 21.93
C GLU A 58 11.67 -15.79 20.86
N GLU A 59 12.97 -16.05 20.78
CA GLU A 59 13.83 -15.43 19.78
C GLU A 59 13.50 -15.93 18.37
N MET A 60 13.14 -17.20 18.23
CA MET A 60 12.67 -17.77 16.95
C MET A 60 11.36 -17.11 16.49
N ILE A 61 10.40 -16.89 17.40
CA ILE A 61 9.16 -16.18 17.10
C ILE A 61 9.45 -14.73 16.69
N ARG A 62 10.39 -14.07 17.38
CA ARG A 62 10.80 -12.71 17.04
C ARG A 62 11.41 -12.63 15.65
N GLN A 63 12.24 -13.60 15.28
CA GLN A 63 12.85 -13.67 13.96
C GLN A 63 11.79 -13.91 12.87
N GLU A 64 10.91 -14.89 13.03
CA GLU A 64 9.81 -15.16 12.07
C GLU A 64 8.91 -13.94 11.86
N ASN A 65 8.61 -13.18 12.92
CA ASN A 65 7.82 -11.95 12.81
C ASN A 65 8.55 -10.82 12.08
N GLN A 66 9.88 -10.81 12.06
CA GLN A 66 10.69 -9.83 11.35
C GLN A 66 11.01 -10.24 9.91
N GLU A 67 10.96 -11.54 9.60
CA GLU A 67 11.26 -12.03 8.27
C GLU A 67 10.19 -11.62 7.26
N THR A 68 10.65 -11.13 6.11
CA THR A 68 9.78 -10.83 4.98
C THR A 68 9.42 -12.13 4.26
N LYS A 69 8.23 -12.19 3.65
CA LYS A 69 7.76 -13.35 2.86
C LYS A 69 8.76 -13.83 1.79
N ASP A 70 9.58 -12.92 1.27
CA ASP A 70 10.59 -13.22 0.25
C ASP A 70 11.93 -13.72 0.81
N SER A 71 12.10 -13.81 2.13
CA SER A 71 13.32 -14.28 2.81
C SER A 71 13.75 -15.65 2.27
N TYR A 72 12.81 -16.60 2.25
CA TYR A 72 13.04 -17.94 1.72
C TYR A 72 13.41 -17.94 0.23
N LEU A 73 12.75 -17.12 -0.59
CA LEU A 73 13.03 -17.06 -2.03
C LEU A 73 14.42 -16.48 -2.30
N ARG A 74 14.82 -15.42 -1.57
CA ARG A 74 16.17 -14.85 -1.65
C ARG A 74 17.23 -15.87 -1.23
N HIS A 75 16.94 -16.62 -0.17
CA HIS A 75 17.80 -17.70 0.28
C HIS A 75 17.96 -18.79 -0.78
N PHE A 76 16.85 -19.26 -1.35
CA PHE A 76 16.85 -20.22 -2.46
C PHE A 76 17.64 -19.70 -3.66
N ALA A 77 17.42 -18.44 -4.07
CA ALA A 77 18.13 -17.83 -5.19
C ALA A 77 19.64 -17.71 -4.92
N SER A 78 20.03 -17.40 -3.67
CA SER A 78 21.45 -17.35 -3.27
C SER A 78 22.10 -18.74 -3.36
N VAL A 79 21.42 -19.78 -2.91
CA VAL A 79 21.91 -21.18 -3.01
C VAL A 79 22.02 -21.56 -4.48
N ALA A 80 20.97 -21.35 -5.27
CA ALA A 80 20.92 -21.70 -6.69
C ALA A 80 21.99 -20.99 -7.51
N GLY A 81 22.29 -19.72 -7.22
CA GLY A 81 23.33 -18.95 -7.92
C GLY A 81 24.76 -19.38 -7.59
N GLN A 82 24.98 -20.01 -6.43
CA GLN A 82 26.30 -20.53 -6.03
C GLN A 82 26.53 -21.96 -6.52
N TYR A 83 25.45 -22.71 -6.74
CA TYR A 83 25.51 -24.07 -7.22
C TYR A 83 25.99 -24.13 -8.68
N LYS A 84 27.12 -24.82 -8.91
CA LYS A 84 27.75 -24.99 -10.24
C LYS A 84 27.62 -26.40 -10.82
N GLY A 85 26.88 -27.29 -10.14
CA GLY A 85 26.71 -28.69 -10.56
C GLY A 85 25.45 -28.91 -11.42
N VAL A 86 25.48 -29.91 -12.30
CA VAL A 86 24.27 -30.51 -12.89
C VAL A 86 24.14 -31.88 -12.22
N ALA A 87 23.41 -31.95 -11.11
CA ALA A 87 23.18 -33.23 -10.42
C ALA A 87 21.68 -33.40 -10.14
N ASP A 88 21.17 -34.60 -10.38
CA ASP A 88 19.77 -35.00 -10.14
C ASP A 88 19.39 -35.05 -8.65
N GLU A 89 20.35 -34.86 -7.74
CA GLU A 89 20.12 -34.83 -6.29
C GLU A 89 20.09 -33.39 -5.75
N TYR A 90 18.99 -32.69 -6.01
CA TYR A 90 18.75 -31.33 -5.49
C TYR A 90 18.58 -31.31 -3.96
N GLU A 91 17.98 -32.35 -3.37
CA GLU A 91 17.59 -32.34 -1.95
C GLU A 91 18.78 -32.42 -0.98
N THR A 92 19.79 -33.25 -1.27
CA THR A 92 20.91 -33.51 -0.34
C THR A 92 21.94 -32.38 -0.34
N ASN A 93 22.12 -31.71 -1.48
CA ASN A 93 23.06 -30.61 -1.64
C ASN A 93 22.49 -29.30 -1.09
N PHE A 94 21.19 -29.05 -1.26
CA PHE A 94 20.52 -27.89 -0.67
C PHE A 94 20.72 -27.85 0.85
N VAL A 95 20.57 -28.97 1.56
CA VAL A 95 20.74 -29.02 3.02
C VAL A 95 22.16 -28.63 3.46
N LYS A 96 23.19 -29.06 2.72
CA LYS A 96 24.59 -28.77 3.05
C LYS A 96 24.99 -27.33 2.76
N GLU A 97 24.39 -26.73 1.74
CA GLU A 97 24.71 -25.37 1.27
C GLU A 97 23.85 -24.31 1.97
N ASN A 98 22.61 -24.67 2.34
CA ASN A 98 21.68 -23.86 3.12
C ASN A 98 22.29 -23.47 4.49
N ALA A 99 22.88 -24.45 5.19
CA ALA A 99 23.56 -24.19 6.46
C ALA A 99 24.67 -23.14 6.33
N LYS A 100 25.45 -23.21 5.24
CA LYS A 100 26.56 -22.28 4.97
C LYS A 100 26.13 -20.83 4.74
N LEU A 101 24.87 -20.62 4.37
CA LEU A 101 24.35 -19.33 3.93
C LEU A 101 23.60 -18.58 5.02
N GLN A 102 23.11 -19.25 6.06
CA GLN A 102 22.40 -18.60 7.17
C GLN A 102 23.26 -17.54 7.88
N GLY A 103 24.57 -17.79 8.07
CA GLY A 103 25.50 -16.79 8.63
C GLY A 103 25.77 -15.58 7.73
N VAL A 104 25.61 -15.72 6.40
CA VAL A 104 25.83 -14.66 5.40
C VAL A 104 24.58 -13.79 5.20
N LEU A 105 23.39 -14.30 5.53
CA LEU A 105 22.12 -13.60 5.35
C LEU A 105 21.81 -12.59 6.46
N LYS A 106 22.22 -12.84 7.70
CA LYS A 106 22.03 -11.89 8.82
C LYS A 106 22.59 -10.47 8.56
N PRO A 107 23.81 -10.28 8.05
CA PRO A 107 24.32 -8.93 7.74
C PRO A 107 23.64 -8.28 6.51
N ARG A 108 22.87 -9.03 5.70
CA ARG A 108 22.17 -8.50 4.52
C ARG A 108 20.81 -7.89 4.83
N LEU A 109 20.18 -8.24 5.97
CA LEU A 109 18.92 -7.64 6.39
C LEU A 109 19.04 -6.12 6.55
N GLY A 110 20.16 -5.64 7.11
CA GLY A 110 20.44 -4.21 7.24
C GLY A 110 20.59 -3.52 5.88
N SER A 111 21.35 -4.11 4.96
CA SER A 111 21.51 -3.53 3.61
C SER A 111 20.22 -3.55 2.79
N ASP A 112 19.40 -4.58 2.95
CA ASP A 112 18.10 -4.71 2.30
C ASP A 112 17.14 -3.64 2.81
N ALA A 113 17.05 -3.46 4.13
CA ALA A 113 16.23 -2.42 4.75
C ALA A 113 16.66 -1.02 4.29
N ILE A 114 17.97 -0.75 4.21
CA ILE A 114 18.50 0.53 3.68
C ILE A 114 18.11 0.71 2.20
N THR A 115 18.19 -0.36 1.41
CA THR A 115 17.85 -0.31 -0.03
C THR A 115 16.36 -0.08 -0.24
N GLU A 116 15.50 -0.74 0.53
CA GLU A 116 14.06 -0.56 0.50
C GLU A 116 13.67 0.84 0.95
N TYR A 117 14.25 1.33 2.04
CA TYR A 117 14.07 2.70 2.52
C TYR A 117 14.41 3.72 1.43
N LYS A 118 15.59 3.61 0.81
CA LYS A 118 16.01 4.49 -0.30
C LYS A 118 15.06 4.43 -1.48
N ARG A 119 14.55 3.24 -1.83
CA ARG A 119 13.57 3.09 -2.92
C ARG A 119 12.25 3.77 -2.60
N ARG A 120 11.78 3.65 -1.35
CA ARG A 120 10.55 4.30 -0.88
C ARG A 120 10.69 5.81 -0.85
N GLU A 121 11.77 6.32 -0.26
CA GLU A 121 12.06 7.76 -0.18
C GLU A 121 12.15 8.39 -1.58
N TYR A 122 12.87 7.74 -2.51
CA TYR A 122 12.92 8.19 -3.90
C TYR A 122 11.55 8.17 -4.58
N ALA A 123 10.73 7.17 -4.29
CA ALA A 123 9.41 7.06 -4.90
C ALA A 123 8.46 8.15 -4.39
N GLU A 124 8.49 8.46 -3.10
CA GLU A 124 7.73 9.55 -2.48
C GLU A 124 8.18 10.92 -3.02
N SER A 125 9.49 11.16 -3.11
CA SER A 125 10.05 12.41 -3.64
C SER A 125 9.79 12.62 -5.14
N THR A 126 9.43 11.57 -5.87
CA THR A 126 9.19 11.64 -7.33
C THR A 126 7.69 11.51 -7.65
N CYS A 127 6.85 11.21 -6.66
CA CYS A 127 5.46 10.86 -6.91
C CYS A 127 4.63 12.09 -7.31
N PRO A 128 3.98 12.10 -8.49
CA PRO A 128 3.16 13.22 -8.92
C PRO A 128 1.83 13.35 -8.14
N SER A 129 1.38 12.27 -7.48
CA SER A 129 0.11 12.21 -6.75
C SER A 129 0.25 12.65 -5.28
N CYS A 130 1.48 12.73 -4.76
CA CYS A 130 1.72 13.29 -3.44
C CYS A 130 1.29 14.76 -3.39
N MET A 131 0.78 15.20 -2.24
CA MET A 131 0.25 16.56 -2.08
C MET A 131 1.32 17.63 -2.40
N ASP A 132 2.57 17.41 -1.99
CA ASP A 132 3.69 18.33 -2.21
C ASP A 132 4.01 18.58 -3.70
N HIS A 133 3.74 17.59 -4.56
CA HIS A 133 3.95 17.70 -6.01
C HIS A 133 2.66 18.03 -6.77
N THR A 134 1.51 17.93 -6.11
CA THR A 134 0.23 18.30 -6.70
C THR A 134 0.11 19.81 -6.72
N PRO A 135 -0.19 20.45 -7.87
CA PRO A 135 -0.37 21.88 -7.92
C PRO A 135 -1.46 22.35 -6.94
N HIS A 136 -1.13 23.27 -6.04
CA HIS A 136 -2.04 23.67 -4.94
C HIS A 136 -3.40 24.19 -5.43
N TYR A 137 -3.46 24.79 -6.62
CA TYR A 137 -4.72 25.29 -7.19
C TYR A 137 -5.68 24.17 -7.65
N LEU A 138 -5.22 22.91 -7.72
CA LEU A 138 -6.08 21.76 -8.00
C LEU A 138 -6.61 21.10 -6.73
N VAL A 139 -6.07 21.46 -5.56
CA VAL A 139 -6.50 20.95 -4.26
C VAL A 139 -7.73 21.75 -3.83
N ILE A 140 -8.83 21.04 -3.57
CA ILE A 140 -10.12 21.67 -3.22
C ILE A 140 -10.34 21.64 -1.71
N SER A 141 -10.13 20.49 -1.08
CA SER A 141 -10.40 20.31 0.35
C SER A 141 -9.39 19.33 0.95
N VAL A 142 -8.92 19.62 2.16
CA VAL A 142 -7.91 18.83 2.86
C VAL A 142 -8.47 18.45 4.24
N ARG A 143 -8.41 17.15 4.57
CA ARG A 143 -8.73 16.60 5.91
C ARG A 143 -7.45 16.07 6.57
N HIS A 144 -7.56 15.33 7.67
CA HIS A 144 -6.38 14.93 8.45
C HIS A 144 -5.53 13.86 7.77
N ARG A 145 -6.13 12.94 7.00
CA ARG A 145 -5.43 11.83 6.33
C ARG A 145 -5.65 11.81 4.83
N MET A 146 -6.67 12.51 4.34
CA MET A 146 -7.11 12.50 2.93
C MET A 146 -7.29 13.92 2.41
N PHE A 147 -7.06 14.11 1.11
CA PHE A 147 -7.38 15.36 0.42
C PHE A 147 -8.09 15.09 -0.90
N LEU A 148 -8.88 16.07 -1.32
CA LEU A 148 -9.64 16.10 -2.56
C LEU A 148 -8.93 16.99 -3.57
N SER A 149 -8.68 16.48 -4.77
CA SER A 149 -8.04 17.21 -5.85
C SER A 149 -8.69 16.96 -7.21
N LEU A 150 -8.41 17.85 -8.17
CA LEU A 150 -8.89 17.74 -9.54
C LEU A 150 -7.77 17.25 -10.48
N PRO A 151 -8.11 16.53 -11.57
CA PRO A 151 -7.13 16.14 -12.58
C PRO A 151 -6.55 17.35 -13.31
N GLU A 152 -5.24 17.33 -13.56
CA GLU A 152 -4.52 18.29 -14.43
C GLU A 152 -4.86 18.08 -15.92
N HIS A 153 -5.34 16.88 -16.26
CA HIS A 153 -5.67 16.50 -17.63
C HIS A 153 -7.16 16.65 -17.94
N VAL A 154 -7.49 16.50 -19.23
CA VAL A 154 -8.88 16.48 -19.72
C VAL A 154 -9.71 15.49 -18.91
N SER A 155 -10.81 16.00 -18.33
CA SER A 155 -11.68 15.19 -17.48
C SER A 155 -12.60 14.30 -18.29
N LEU A 156 -12.85 13.08 -17.79
CA LEU A 156 -13.77 12.13 -18.42
C LEU A 156 -15.21 12.67 -18.42
N SER A 157 -15.64 13.18 -17.26
CA SER A 157 -16.89 13.89 -17.07
C SER A 157 -16.65 15.17 -16.25
N GLN A 158 -17.63 16.07 -16.29
CA GLN A 158 -17.60 17.27 -15.46
C GLN A 158 -17.74 16.87 -13.98
N GLY A 159 -16.89 17.41 -13.11
CA GLY A 159 -16.82 17.02 -11.68
C GLY A 159 -15.98 15.78 -11.38
N HIS A 160 -15.20 15.31 -12.36
CA HIS A 160 -14.16 14.30 -12.12
C HIS A 160 -13.13 14.83 -11.11
N CYS A 161 -12.93 14.09 -10.01
CA CYS A 161 -12.00 14.40 -8.94
C CYS A 161 -11.29 13.14 -8.41
N PHE A 162 -10.27 13.34 -7.60
CA PHE A 162 -9.49 12.30 -6.92
C PHE A 162 -9.53 12.50 -5.41
N ILE A 163 -9.79 11.43 -4.68
CA ILE A 163 -9.52 11.36 -3.24
C ILE A 163 -8.19 10.64 -3.07
N THR A 164 -7.22 11.33 -2.46
CA THR A 164 -5.85 10.82 -2.31
C THR A 164 -5.45 10.87 -0.84
N PRO A 165 -4.81 9.81 -0.29
CA PRO A 165 -4.23 9.86 1.04
C PRO A 165 -3.03 10.80 1.06
N LEU A 166 -2.86 11.53 2.16
CA LEU A 166 -1.67 12.36 2.40
C LEU A 166 -0.40 11.50 2.47
N GLU A 167 -0.49 10.32 3.06
CA GLU A 167 0.59 9.35 3.10
C GLU A 167 0.78 8.64 1.75
N HIS A 168 2.03 8.48 1.31
CA HIS A 168 2.35 7.71 0.12
C HIS A 168 2.13 6.21 0.38
N VAL A 169 0.95 5.71 0.00
CA VAL A 169 0.55 4.32 0.19
C VAL A 169 -0.09 3.79 -1.10
N GLY A 170 0.25 2.56 -1.50
CA GLY A 170 -0.21 1.97 -2.75
C GLY A 170 -1.58 1.28 -2.73
N ALA A 171 -2.27 1.22 -1.57
CA ALA A 171 -3.58 0.57 -1.44
C ALA A 171 -4.35 1.10 -0.22
N MET A 172 -5.66 1.28 -0.35
CA MET A 172 -6.51 1.70 0.77
C MET A 172 -6.61 0.65 1.89
N THR A 173 -6.37 -0.63 1.60
CA THR A 173 -6.35 -1.72 2.61
C THR A 173 -5.23 -1.57 3.64
N ARG A 174 -4.15 -0.87 3.29
CA ARG A 174 -2.99 -0.62 4.16
C ARG A 174 -3.16 0.60 5.07
N LEU A 175 -4.19 1.41 4.84
CA LEU A 175 -4.45 2.61 5.62
C LEU A 175 -5.23 2.29 6.90
N ASP A 176 -5.10 3.21 7.85
CA ASP A 176 -5.81 3.18 9.12
C ASP A 176 -7.32 3.34 8.94
N LYS A 177 -8.07 2.89 9.95
CA LYS A 177 -9.55 2.99 9.96
C LYS A 177 -10.02 4.44 9.81
N ALA A 178 -9.35 5.39 10.47
CA ALA A 178 -9.67 6.82 10.41
C ALA A 178 -9.56 7.37 8.98
N ALA A 179 -8.49 7.01 8.25
CA ALA A 179 -8.31 7.43 6.85
C ALA A 179 -9.41 6.87 5.94
N VAL A 180 -9.85 5.63 6.17
CA VAL A 180 -10.96 5.02 5.42
C VAL A 180 -12.29 5.70 5.74
N GLU A 181 -12.53 6.08 7.00
CA GLU A 181 -13.73 6.82 7.41
C GLU A 181 -13.78 8.22 6.78
N GLU A 182 -12.64 8.93 6.72
CA GLU A 182 -12.53 10.21 5.99
C GLU A 182 -12.79 10.06 4.50
N ALA A 183 -12.20 9.04 3.85
CA ALA A 183 -12.46 8.76 2.45
C ALA A 183 -13.96 8.52 2.21
N CYS A 184 -14.64 7.82 3.11
CA CYS A 184 -16.09 7.60 3.01
C CYS A 184 -16.92 8.85 3.31
N ALA A 185 -16.45 9.76 4.15
CA ALA A 185 -17.06 11.08 4.30
C ALA A 185 -16.99 11.86 2.98
N PHE A 186 -15.81 11.93 2.35
CA PHE A 186 -15.67 12.54 1.03
C PHE A 186 -16.58 11.91 -0.02
N LYS A 187 -16.67 10.57 -0.07
CA LYS A 187 -17.59 9.87 -1.00
C LYS A 187 -19.05 10.28 -0.79
N ARG A 188 -19.51 10.39 0.46
CA ARG A 188 -20.88 10.84 0.78
C ARG A 188 -21.12 12.27 0.31
N ASP A 189 -20.19 13.17 0.58
CA ASP A 189 -20.30 14.58 0.20
C ASP A 189 -20.29 14.75 -1.32
N LEU A 190 -19.43 14.00 -2.04
CA LEU A 190 -19.42 13.96 -3.50
C LEU A 190 -20.72 13.42 -4.11
N CYS A 191 -21.32 12.38 -3.52
CA CYS A 191 -22.62 11.87 -3.97
C CYS A 191 -23.75 12.89 -3.74
N ARG A 192 -23.74 13.61 -2.62
CA ARG A 192 -24.69 14.72 -2.37
C ARG A 192 -24.51 15.82 -3.40
N MET A 193 -23.27 16.22 -3.66
CA MET A 193 -22.93 17.20 -4.70
C MET A 193 -23.45 16.76 -6.07
N ALA A 194 -23.24 15.49 -6.45
CA ALA A 194 -23.72 14.94 -7.71
C ALA A 194 -25.25 14.97 -7.82
N ALA A 195 -25.96 14.63 -6.75
CA ALA A 195 -27.41 14.66 -6.70
C ALA A 195 -27.98 16.09 -6.81
N LEU A 196 -27.33 17.08 -6.19
CA LEU A 196 -27.72 18.48 -6.32
C LEU A 196 -27.50 19.01 -7.74
N TRP A 197 -26.41 18.60 -8.38
CA TRP A 197 -26.03 19.12 -9.68
C TRP A 197 -26.75 18.46 -10.86
N LYS A 198 -26.81 17.13 -10.88
CA LYS A 198 -27.36 16.36 -11.99
C LYS A 198 -28.81 15.92 -11.77
N GLY A 199 -29.36 16.20 -10.58
CA GLY A 199 -30.73 15.87 -10.21
C GLY A 199 -30.85 14.62 -9.34
N LYS A 200 -32.06 14.39 -8.84
CA LYS A 200 -32.36 13.30 -7.90
C LYS A 200 -32.00 11.93 -8.50
N GLY A 201 -31.18 11.18 -7.78
CA GLY A 201 -30.71 9.85 -8.18
C GLY A 201 -29.39 9.84 -8.96
N ALA A 202 -28.81 11.01 -9.27
CA ALA A 202 -27.42 11.06 -9.70
C ALA A 202 -26.47 10.75 -8.55
N SER A 203 -25.37 10.07 -8.86
CA SER A 203 -24.40 9.58 -7.88
C SER A 203 -23.00 9.55 -8.50
N CYS A 204 -22.00 9.17 -7.70
CA CYS A 204 -20.61 9.04 -8.15
C CYS A 204 -20.20 7.58 -8.26
N VAL A 205 -19.41 7.27 -9.30
CA VAL A 205 -18.66 6.02 -9.40
C VAL A 205 -17.30 6.25 -8.78
N PHE A 206 -16.90 5.37 -7.87
CA PHE A 206 -15.60 5.40 -7.23
C PHE A 206 -14.78 4.22 -7.70
N MET A 207 -13.61 4.47 -8.27
CA MET A 207 -12.71 3.43 -8.76
C MET A 207 -11.37 3.55 -8.05
N GLU A 208 -10.84 2.42 -7.60
CA GLU A 208 -9.51 2.35 -7.02
C GLU A 208 -8.73 1.23 -7.71
N VAL A 209 -7.49 1.54 -8.07
CA VAL A 209 -6.50 0.54 -8.45
C VAL A 209 -5.45 0.50 -7.34
N ALA A 210 -5.44 -0.57 -6.56
CA ALA A 210 -4.46 -0.82 -5.53
C ALA A 210 -3.32 -1.66 -6.07
N SER A 211 -2.09 -1.25 -5.80
CA SER A 211 -0.88 -1.96 -6.22
C SER A 211 -0.31 -2.84 -5.10
N TYR A 212 0.59 -3.73 -5.49
CA TYR A 212 1.33 -4.59 -4.58
C TYR A 212 2.22 -3.79 -3.63
N SER A 213 2.51 -4.37 -2.47
CA SER A 213 3.36 -3.74 -1.45
C SER A 213 4.77 -3.37 -1.95
N THR A 214 5.28 -4.10 -2.93
CA THR A 214 6.59 -3.92 -3.56
C THR A 214 6.63 -2.80 -4.60
N SER A 215 5.48 -2.27 -5.00
CA SER A 215 5.37 -1.19 -5.98
C SER A 215 5.46 0.16 -5.28
N PHE A 216 6.68 0.55 -4.88
CA PHE A 216 6.92 1.79 -4.13
C PHE A 216 6.50 3.07 -4.85
N LYS A 217 6.39 3.04 -6.19
CA LYS A 217 6.04 4.22 -7.01
C LYS A 217 4.53 4.48 -7.08
N HIS A 218 3.71 3.50 -6.72
CA HIS A 218 2.27 3.60 -6.87
C HIS A 218 1.66 4.26 -5.63
N HIS A 219 1.01 5.41 -5.83
CA HIS A 219 0.21 6.08 -4.82
C HIS A 219 -1.27 5.82 -5.14
N THR A 220 -1.99 5.23 -4.19
CA THR A 220 -3.42 4.96 -4.38
C THR A 220 -4.19 6.27 -4.51
N GLN A 221 -5.08 6.31 -5.49
CA GLN A 221 -6.03 7.42 -5.70
C GLN A 221 -7.39 6.80 -5.98
N ILE A 222 -8.42 7.30 -5.31
CA ILE A 222 -9.80 6.93 -5.61
C ILE A 222 -10.31 7.92 -6.65
N GLU A 223 -10.49 7.43 -7.86
CA GLU A 223 -11.06 8.18 -8.97
C GLU A 223 -12.57 8.29 -8.79
N CYS A 224 -13.07 9.53 -8.79
CA CYS A 224 -14.46 9.85 -8.50
C CYS A 224 -15.09 10.51 -9.74
N VAL A 225 -16.06 9.84 -10.35
CA VAL A 225 -16.71 10.33 -11.58
C VAL A 225 -18.22 10.42 -11.37
N PRO A 226 -18.82 11.63 -11.38
CA PRO A 226 -20.26 11.78 -11.22
C PRO A 226 -21.00 11.36 -12.49
N VAL A 227 -22.06 10.58 -12.34
CA VAL A 227 -22.88 10.02 -13.42
C VAL A 227 -24.36 10.32 -13.19
N SER A 228 -25.14 10.33 -14.27
CA SER A 228 -26.61 10.45 -14.18
C SER A 228 -27.22 9.17 -13.63
N ARG A 229 -28.47 9.24 -13.18
CA ARG A 229 -29.23 8.09 -12.66
C ARG A 229 -29.32 6.95 -13.66
N GLU A 230 -29.66 7.24 -14.91
CA GLU A 230 -29.83 6.24 -15.98
C GLU A 230 -28.54 5.44 -16.18
N THR A 231 -27.41 6.14 -16.31
CA THR A 231 -26.09 5.50 -16.41
C THR A 231 -25.75 4.73 -15.13
N MET A 232 -26.16 5.23 -13.96
CA MET A 232 -25.87 4.56 -12.69
C MET A 232 -26.52 3.17 -12.60
N ASP A 233 -27.73 3.02 -13.13
CA ASP A 233 -28.48 1.75 -13.11
C ASP A 233 -27.85 0.70 -14.06
N GLU A 234 -27.22 1.14 -15.16
CA GLU A 234 -26.59 0.27 -16.15
C GLU A 234 -25.18 -0.21 -15.75
N LEU A 235 -24.41 0.68 -15.09
CA LEU A 235 -22.99 0.49 -14.81
C LEU A 235 -22.63 -0.83 -14.09
N PRO A 236 -23.39 -1.33 -13.09
CA PRO A 236 -23.08 -2.60 -12.45
C PRO A 236 -22.99 -3.76 -13.43
N SER A 237 -23.88 -3.82 -14.43
CA SER A 237 -23.88 -4.90 -15.42
C SER A 237 -22.66 -4.84 -16.34
N TYR A 238 -22.26 -3.63 -16.76
CA TYR A 238 -21.07 -3.42 -17.60
C TYR A 238 -19.78 -3.77 -16.85
N PHE A 239 -19.62 -3.26 -15.62
CA PHE A 239 -18.45 -3.57 -14.80
C PHE A 239 -18.38 -5.05 -14.44
N LYS A 240 -19.51 -5.68 -14.11
CA LYS A 240 -19.56 -7.12 -13.83
C LYS A 240 -19.04 -7.93 -15.01
N LYS A 241 -19.49 -7.63 -16.23
CA LYS A 241 -19.00 -8.30 -17.44
C LYS A 241 -17.51 -8.03 -17.66
N ALA A 242 -17.10 -6.76 -17.67
CA ALA A 242 -15.72 -6.38 -17.93
C ALA A 242 -14.74 -6.99 -16.91
N MET A 243 -15.12 -7.08 -15.64
CA MET A 243 -14.27 -7.67 -14.60
C MET A 243 -14.20 -9.21 -14.68
N LEU A 244 -15.24 -9.88 -15.17
CA LEU A 244 -15.21 -11.33 -15.43
C LEU A 244 -14.32 -11.67 -16.63
N ASP A 245 -14.27 -10.78 -17.62
CA ASP A 245 -13.42 -10.87 -18.82
C ASP A 245 -11.97 -10.43 -18.53
N LEU A 246 -11.71 -9.80 -17.38
CA LEU A 246 -10.40 -9.33 -16.97
C LEU A 246 -9.58 -10.45 -16.31
N GLY A 247 -8.32 -10.60 -16.74
CA GLY A 247 -7.36 -11.54 -16.16
C GLY A 247 -7.21 -12.83 -16.98
N SER A 248 -6.49 -13.81 -16.43
CA SER A 248 -6.36 -15.13 -17.05
C SER A 248 -7.52 -16.03 -16.65
N GLU A 249 -7.90 -16.96 -17.52
CA GLU A 249 -8.88 -17.98 -17.14
C GLU A 249 -8.38 -18.90 -16.02
N TRP A 250 -7.06 -18.93 -15.84
CA TRP A 250 -6.32 -19.73 -14.86
C TRP A 250 -5.90 -18.94 -13.59
N ASP A 251 -6.46 -17.74 -13.40
CA ASP A 251 -6.30 -16.96 -12.16
C ASP A 251 -6.66 -17.84 -10.95
N GLN A 252 -5.85 -17.79 -9.89
CA GLN A 252 -6.06 -18.61 -8.69
C GLN A 252 -7.11 -17.98 -7.76
N ASN A 253 -7.21 -16.65 -7.79
CA ASN A 253 -8.15 -15.90 -6.96
C ASN A 253 -9.55 -15.84 -7.59
N THR A 254 -10.56 -15.63 -6.75
CA THR A 254 -11.95 -15.48 -7.21
C THR A 254 -12.06 -14.36 -8.25
N ARG A 255 -12.66 -14.65 -9.41
CA ARG A 255 -12.73 -13.68 -10.52
C ARG A 255 -13.48 -12.40 -10.19
N LEU A 256 -14.50 -12.47 -9.34
CA LEU A 256 -15.31 -11.32 -8.96
C LEU A 256 -15.80 -11.46 -7.52
N ILE A 257 -15.62 -10.40 -6.75
CA ILE A 257 -16.11 -10.27 -5.37
C ILE A 257 -17.22 -9.22 -5.38
N ASP A 258 -18.42 -9.60 -4.93
CA ASP A 258 -19.55 -8.69 -4.77
C ASP A 258 -19.53 -8.08 -3.36
N LEU A 259 -19.30 -6.77 -3.28
CA LEU A 259 -19.20 -6.01 -2.03
C LEU A 259 -20.58 -5.77 -1.39
N ALA A 260 -21.64 -5.63 -2.20
CA ALA A 260 -23.00 -5.40 -1.70
C ALA A 260 -23.50 -6.62 -0.94
N ARG A 261 -23.32 -7.82 -1.52
CA ARG A 261 -23.78 -9.07 -0.90
C ARG A 261 -23.13 -9.33 0.46
N LEU A 262 -21.89 -8.89 0.64
CA LEU A 262 -21.12 -9.10 1.87
C LEU A 262 -21.35 -8.01 2.93
N GLY A 263 -22.01 -6.90 2.58
CA GLY A 263 -22.20 -5.76 3.47
C GLY A 263 -20.88 -5.18 4.01
N ALA A 264 -19.78 -5.42 3.28
CA ALA A 264 -18.42 -5.15 3.75
C ALA A 264 -17.63 -4.45 2.64
N ARG A 265 -16.81 -3.48 3.04
CA ARG A 265 -15.91 -2.76 2.13
C ARG A 265 -14.67 -3.59 1.82
N VAL A 266 -13.95 -3.18 0.77
CA VAL A 266 -12.75 -3.88 0.26
C VAL A 266 -11.73 -4.25 1.35
N ARG A 267 -11.51 -3.37 2.34
CA ARG A 267 -10.58 -3.60 3.47
C ARG A 267 -10.88 -4.82 4.33
N LYS A 268 -12.16 -5.21 4.47
CA LYS A 268 -12.54 -6.39 5.26
C LYS A 268 -12.42 -7.69 4.45
N ILE A 269 -12.41 -7.58 3.13
CA ILE A 269 -12.51 -8.74 2.23
C ILE A 269 -11.13 -9.09 1.65
N ILE A 270 -10.39 -8.09 1.19
CA ILE A 270 -9.07 -8.26 0.59
C ILE A 270 -7.99 -8.01 1.66
N PRO A 271 -7.10 -8.99 1.91
CA PRO A 271 -6.01 -8.82 2.87
C PRO A 271 -5.04 -7.69 2.44
N PRO A 272 -4.30 -7.11 3.40
CA PRO A 272 -3.25 -6.16 3.07
C PRO A 272 -2.17 -6.83 2.21
N ASN A 273 -1.55 -6.04 1.33
CA ASN A 273 -0.45 -6.39 0.40
C ASN A 273 -0.83 -7.06 -0.93
N PHE A 274 -2.11 -7.32 -1.18
CA PHE A 274 -2.59 -7.75 -2.50
C PHE A 274 -2.91 -6.54 -3.37
N GLY A 275 -2.52 -6.60 -4.65
CA GLY A 275 -3.04 -5.69 -5.67
C GLY A 275 -4.48 -6.04 -6.01
N TYR A 276 -5.34 -5.03 -6.15
CA TYR A 276 -6.74 -5.24 -6.51
C TYR A 276 -7.29 -4.07 -7.31
N PHE A 277 -8.34 -4.35 -8.08
CA PHE A 277 -9.21 -3.33 -8.64
C PHE A 277 -10.53 -3.36 -7.90
N CYS A 278 -11.03 -2.20 -7.47
CA CYS A 278 -12.38 -2.10 -6.95
C CYS A 278 -13.15 -0.94 -7.57
N VAL A 279 -14.44 -1.16 -7.75
CA VAL A 279 -15.41 -0.15 -8.17
C VAL A 279 -16.57 -0.14 -7.19
N GLU A 280 -16.93 1.04 -6.70
CA GLU A 280 -18.09 1.26 -5.83
C GLU A 280 -19.07 2.21 -6.53
N PHE A 281 -20.36 1.92 -6.39
CA PHE A 281 -21.44 2.65 -7.02
C PHE A 281 -22.16 3.49 -5.96
N GLY A 282 -21.80 4.77 -5.85
CA GLY A 282 -22.31 5.63 -4.79
C GLY A 282 -21.84 5.23 -3.39
N VAL A 283 -22.63 5.61 -2.38
CA VAL A 283 -22.34 5.32 -0.96
C VAL A 283 -22.83 3.92 -0.57
N ASP A 284 -24.06 3.59 -0.99
CA ASP A 284 -24.78 2.38 -0.59
C ASP A 284 -25.11 1.45 -1.76
N GLY A 285 -24.80 1.84 -3.01
CA GLY A 285 -25.16 1.10 -4.22
C GLY A 285 -24.29 -0.14 -4.48
N GLY A 286 -23.48 -0.55 -3.50
CA GLY A 286 -22.61 -1.71 -3.60
C GLY A 286 -21.36 -1.47 -4.44
N GLY A 287 -20.77 -2.57 -4.89
CA GLY A 287 -19.55 -2.52 -5.70
C GLY A 287 -18.99 -3.89 -6.00
N TYR A 288 -17.94 -3.90 -6.82
CA TYR A 288 -17.20 -5.08 -7.17
C TYR A 288 -15.73 -4.91 -6.86
N ALA A 289 -15.08 -6.00 -6.49
CA ALA A 289 -13.63 -6.05 -6.36
C ALA A 289 -13.06 -7.31 -7.04
N LYS A 290 -11.85 -7.21 -7.56
CA LYS A 290 -11.08 -8.32 -8.12
C LYS A 290 -9.62 -8.18 -7.68
N VAL A 291 -9.05 -9.27 -7.16
CA VAL A 291 -7.61 -9.36 -6.88
C VAL A 291 -6.88 -9.50 -8.21
N ILE A 292 -5.82 -8.72 -8.40
CA ILE A 292 -5.04 -8.67 -9.64
C ILE A 292 -3.83 -9.59 -9.48
N ASP A 293 -3.86 -10.80 -10.04
CA ASP A 293 -2.77 -11.77 -9.88
C ASP A 293 -1.50 -11.34 -10.63
N ASN A 294 -1.64 -10.86 -11.87
CA ASN A 294 -0.51 -10.40 -12.68
C ASN A 294 -0.64 -8.90 -13.03
N TRP A 295 0.23 -8.09 -12.43
CA TRP A 295 0.25 -6.65 -12.65
C TRP A 295 0.69 -6.26 -14.07
N SER A 296 1.51 -7.08 -14.72
CA SER A 296 2.02 -6.79 -16.08
C SER A 296 0.93 -6.84 -17.15
N THR A 297 -0.10 -7.66 -16.93
CA THR A 297 -1.22 -7.83 -17.86
C THR A 297 -2.38 -6.91 -17.54
N PHE A 298 -2.41 -6.32 -16.35
CA PHE A 298 -3.52 -5.47 -15.93
C PHE A 298 -3.45 -4.10 -16.64
N PRO A 299 -4.52 -3.66 -17.33
CA PRO A 299 -4.55 -2.35 -17.95
C PRO A 299 -4.75 -1.26 -16.86
N PRO A 300 -3.81 -0.30 -16.71
CA PRO A 300 -3.90 0.71 -15.65
C PRO A 300 -5.18 1.57 -15.72
N HIS A 301 -5.69 1.80 -16.93
CA HIS A 301 -6.87 2.61 -17.20
C HIS A 301 -8.16 1.79 -17.33
N PHE A 302 -8.18 0.54 -16.86
CA PHE A 302 -9.31 -0.37 -16.99
C PHE A 302 -10.66 0.24 -16.57
N GLY A 303 -10.70 0.88 -15.40
CA GLY A 303 -11.92 1.51 -14.90
C GLY A 303 -12.43 2.62 -15.82
N GLN A 304 -11.52 3.46 -16.31
CA GLN A 304 -11.83 4.55 -17.22
C GLN A 304 -12.29 4.03 -18.58
N GLU A 305 -11.72 2.94 -19.07
CA GLU A 305 -12.12 2.29 -20.33
C GLU A 305 -13.59 1.85 -20.26
N VAL A 306 -13.96 1.08 -19.23
CA VAL A 306 -15.34 0.60 -19.04
C VAL A 306 -16.31 1.78 -18.89
N LEU A 307 -15.97 2.74 -18.03
CA LEU A 307 -16.81 3.91 -17.77
C LEU A 307 -16.97 4.79 -19.02
N SER A 308 -15.90 4.98 -19.79
CA SER A 308 -15.94 5.74 -21.04
C SER A 308 -16.80 5.07 -22.11
N GLY A 309 -16.80 3.73 -22.17
CA GLY A 309 -17.62 2.95 -23.08
C GLY A 309 -19.11 3.15 -22.82
N VAL A 310 -19.50 3.15 -21.54
CA VAL A 310 -20.89 3.44 -21.14
C VAL A 310 -21.27 4.91 -21.39
N LEU A 311 -20.36 5.84 -21.10
CA LEU A 311 -20.60 7.28 -21.31
C LEU A 311 -20.45 7.75 -22.78
N GLY A 312 -20.10 6.86 -23.71
CA GLY A 312 -19.86 7.19 -25.12
C GLY A 312 -18.72 8.21 -25.32
N LYS A 313 -17.67 8.16 -24.50
CA LYS A 313 -16.51 9.09 -24.60
C LYS A 313 -15.39 8.49 -25.45
N SER A 314 -14.66 9.37 -26.16
CA SER A 314 -13.54 8.93 -27.01
C SER A 314 -12.35 8.41 -26.17
N PRO A 315 -11.59 7.41 -26.68
CA PRO A 315 -10.42 6.86 -25.99
C PRO A 315 -9.30 7.87 -25.68
N GLU A 316 -9.25 8.97 -26.43
CA GLU A 316 -8.26 10.04 -26.23
C GLU A 316 -8.36 10.69 -24.84
N LYS A 317 -9.54 10.63 -24.21
CA LYS A 317 -9.79 11.23 -22.90
C LYS A 317 -9.23 10.45 -21.72
N TRP A 318 -8.87 9.17 -21.89
CA TRP A 318 -8.41 8.34 -20.77
C TRP A 318 -7.10 7.61 -21.04
N ARG A 319 -6.80 7.21 -22.30
CA ARG A 319 -5.58 6.44 -22.60
C ARG A 319 -4.30 7.27 -22.53
N LYS A 320 -4.38 8.55 -22.93
CA LYS A 320 -3.29 9.55 -22.88
C LYS A 320 -3.90 10.95 -22.79
N PRO A 321 -4.51 11.30 -21.64
CA PRO A 321 -5.28 12.51 -21.54
C PRO A 321 -4.36 13.73 -21.69
N LYS A 322 -4.74 14.64 -22.58
CA LYS A 322 -3.97 15.88 -22.82
C LYS A 322 -4.06 16.76 -21.58
N LYS A 323 -2.97 17.49 -21.25
CA LYS A 323 -3.01 18.52 -20.22
C LYS A 323 -3.91 19.67 -20.67
N GLU A 324 -4.79 20.13 -19.79
CA GLU A 324 -5.64 21.29 -20.06
C GLU A 324 -4.85 22.60 -19.91
N SER A 325 -5.31 23.67 -20.54
CA SER A 325 -4.66 24.98 -20.34
C SER A 325 -4.94 25.50 -18.92
N LEU A 326 -4.03 26.32 -18.38
CA LEU A 326 -4.20 26.90 -17.03
C LEU A 326 -5.52 27.65 -16.87
N GLU A 327 -6.00 28.32 -17.91
CA GLU A 327 -7.29 29.03 -17.90
C GLU A 327 -8.48 28.06 -17.80
N GLN A 328 -8.44 26.94 -18.53
CA GLN A 328 -9.46 25.90 -18.46
C GLN A 328 -9.48 25.25 -17.07
N LEU A 329 -8.30 24.95 -16.52
CA LEU A 329 -8.15 24.40 -15.17
C LEU A 329 -8.72 25.35 -14.12
N ARG A 330 -8.40 26.65 -14.18
CA ARG A 330 -8.96 27.65 -13.25
C ARG A 330 -10.48 27.69 -13.30
N ARG A 331 -11.07 27.72 -14.50
CA ARG A 331 -12.53 27.70 -14.64
C ARG A 331 -13.15 26.45 -14.04
N LYS A 332 -12.54 25.29 -14.25
CA LYS A 332 -12.97 24.00 -13.70
C LYS A 332 -12.88 23.97 -12.17
N VAL A 333 -11.82 24.53 -11.60
CA VAL A 333 -11.64 24.65 -10.15
C VAL A 333 -12.74 25.52 -9.56
N VAL A 334 -12.95 26.73 -10.09
CA VAL A 334 -13.98 27.66 -9.61
C VAL A 334 -15.37 27.03 -9.69
N GLU A 335 -15.71 26.40 -10.82
CA GLU A 335 -17.02 25.74 -10.97
C GLU A 335 -17.22 24.59 -9.96
N PHE A 336 -16.16 23.85 -9.65
CA PHE A 336 -16.22 22.78 -8.67
C PHE A 336 -16.34 23.33 -7.25
N GLU A 337 -15.55 24.35 -6.92
CA GLU A 337 -15.49 24.98 -5.61
C GLU A 337 -16.82 25.62 -5.22
N GLU A 338 -17.47 26.36 -6.13
CA GLU A 338 -18.81 26.94 -5.91
C GLU A 338 -19.84 25.87 -5.48
N LYS A 339 -19.77 24.69 -6.11
CA LYS A 339 -20.67 23.56 -5.80
C LYS A 339 -20.26 22.84 -4.52
N TRP A 340 -18.96 22.76 -4.26
CA TRP A 340 -18.42 22.10 -3.07
C TRP A 340 -18.79 22.87 -1.80
N ILE A 341 -18.68 24.20 -1.82
CA ILE A 341 -19.05 25.08 -0.69
C ILE A 341 -20.51 24.85 -0.28
N SER A 342 -21.42 24.75 -1.26
CA SER A 342 -22.85 24.48 -0.98
C SER A 342 -23.09 23.17 -0.22
N VAL A 343 -22.21 22.18 -0.37
CA VAL A 343 -22.31 20.90 0.33
C VAL A 343 -21.69 20.98 1.73
N GLU A 344 -20.58 21.69 1.89
CA GLU A 344 -19.94 21.90 3.20
C GLU A 344 -20.85 22.70 4.15
N GLU A 345 -21.52 23.74 3.65
CA GLU A 345 -22.50 24.52 4.41
C GLU A 345 -23.66 23.65 4.90
N GLY A 346 -24.25 22.84 4.02
CA GLY A 346 -25.33 21.92 4.39
C GLY A 346 -24.89 20.82 5.36
N ALA A 347 -23.63 20.38 5.31
CA ALA A 347 -23.10 19.41 6.27
C ALA A 347 -22.96 20.01 7.68
N ASN A 348 -22.55 21.28 7.79
CA ASN A 348 -22.43 21.97 9.06
C ASN A 348 -23.79 22.19 9.74
N GLU A 349 -24.84 22.52 8.98
CA GLU A 349 -26.20 22.64 9.52
C GLU A 349 -26.75 21.33 10.09
N THR A 350 -26.47 20.20 9.43
CA THR A 350 -26.88 18.87 9.94
C THR A 350 -26.11 18.44 11.21
N ASN A 351 -24.84 18.81 11.35
CA ASN A 351 -24.06 18.52 12.56
C ASN A 351 -24.56 19.34 13.76
N ILE A 352 -24.89 20.63 13.56
CA ILE A 352 -25.45 21.49 14.61
C ILE A 352 -26.82 20.96 15.07
N THR A 353 -27.67 20.53 14.13
CA THR A 353 -29.00 19.96 14.45
C THR A 353 -28.90 18.63 15.20
N THR A 354 -27.92 17.79 14.87
CA THR A 354 -27.69 16.50 15.55
C THR A 354 -27.19 16.71 16.98
N GLN A 355 -26.28 17.67 17.21
CA GLN A 355 -25.80 18.04 18.54
C GLN A 355 -26.90 18.64 19.43
N HIS A 356 -27.83 19.43 18.88
CA HIS A 356 -28.99 19.93 19.63
C HIS A 356 -30.00 18.82 19.97
N THR A 357 -30.08 17.75 19.17
CA THR A 357 -31.01 16.64 19.42
C THR A 357 -30.46 15.67 20.47
N GLU A 358 -29.15 15.44 20.51
CA GLU A 358 -28.48 14.64 21.56
C GLU A 358 -28.39 15.37 22.90
N ALA A 359 -28.28 16.71 22.90
CA ALA A 359 -28.32 17.51 24.13
C ALA A 359 -29.73 17.59 24.75
N ALA A 360 -30.79 17.39 23.97
CA ALA A 360 -32.18 17.42 24.46
C ALA A 360 -32.66 16.08 25.06
N SER A 361 -31.93 14.98 24.85
CA SER A 361 -32.30 13.64 25.34
C SER A 361 -31.58 13.21 26.64
N THR A 362 -30.78 14.10 27.24
CA THR A 362 -30.04 13.78 28.48
C THR A 362 -30.42 14.74 29.61
N ILE A 363 -31.53 14.44 30.30
CA ILE A 363 -31.77 14.92 31.67
C ILE A 363 -31.42 13.74 32.59
N PRO A 364 -30.37 13.82 33.44
CA PRO A 364 -30.07 12.74 34.37
C PRO A 364 -30.87 12.91 35.68
N ASP A 365 -31.54 11.84 36.10
CA ASP A 365 -31.94 11.66 37.49
C ASP A 365 -30.68 11.56 38.37
N ALA A 366 -30.67 12.32 39.45
CA ALA A 366 -29.59 12.36 40.41
C ALA A 366 -29.52 11.04 41.22
N ALA A 367 -28.44 10.28 41.02
CA ALA A 367 -27.99 9.26 41.94
C ALA A 367 -26.51 9.47 42.24
N GLU A 368 -26.19 9.60 43.53
CA GLU A 368 -24.83 9.71 44.07
C GLU A 368 -23.95 8.53 43.60
N CYS A 369 -22.84 8.85 42.93
CA CYS A 369 -21.74 7.92 42.71
C CYS A 369 -20.51 8.38 43.49
N VAL A 370 -20.22 7.64 44.55
CA VAL A 370 -19.00 7.72 45.35
C VAL A 370 -17.79 7.43 44.46
N LEU A 371 -16.80 8.33 44.47
CA LEU A 371 -15.52 8.16 43.79
C LEU A 371 -14.59 7.30 44.65
N GLU A 372 -14.19 6.13 44.14
CA GLU A 372 -12.99 5.43 44.62
C GLU A 372 -11.80 5.70 43.67
N PRO A 373 -10.60 6.02 44.20
CA PRO A 373 -9.41 6.24 43.39
C PRO A 373 -8.65 4.93 43.12
N GLU A 374 -8.50 4.58 41.84
CA GLU A 374 -7.64 3.48 41.41
C GLU A 374 -6.16 3.91 41.31
N GLY A 375 -5.27 3.14 41.94
CA GLY A 375 -3.83 3.15 41.68
C GLY A 375 -3.09 2.11 42.52
N PRO A 376 -2.28 1.19 41.93
CA PRO A 376 -1.56 0.17 42.69
C PRO A 376 -0.30 0.74 43.38
N ALA A 377 -0.14 0.45 44.66
CA ALA A 377 1.04 0.82 45.46
C ALA A 377 2.23 -0.14 45.19
N LEU A 378 3.44 0.42 45.11
CA LEU A 378 4.69 -0.33 44.98
C LEU A 378 5.13 -0.93 46.35
N PRO A 379 5.65 -2.18 46.39
CA PRO A 379 6.06 -2.86 47.62
C PRO A 379 7.42 -2.37 48.17
N PRO A 380 7.70 -2.63 49.47
CA PRO A 380 8.66 -1.88 50.28
C PRO A 380 10.14 -2.06 49.93
#